data_AF-A0A7Y2VLK1-F1
#
_entry.id   AF-A0A7Y2VLK1-F1
#
_cell.length_a   1.000
_cell.length_b   1.000
_cell.length_c   1.000
_cell.angle_alpha   90.00
_cell.angle_beta   90.00
_cell.angle_gamma   90.00
#
_symmetry.space_group_name_H-M   'P 1'
#
loop_
_entity.id
_entity.type
_entity.pdbx_description
1 polymer ?
#
loop_
_entity_poly.entity_id
_entity_poly.type
_entity_poly.pdbx_seq_one_letter_code
_entity_poly.pdbx_strand_id
1 'polypeptide(L)'
;MSIKRRDFLKVAVTGGAAAALPAPAEARPNLEVPDNAIGMLYDATLCIGCKACMVGCKEANGMPVENADQSPIWDTPTDTSGKTLNIIKLYRDGTAEVKDRET
;
A
#
# COMPACT_ATOMS: atom_id res chain seq x y z
N MET A 1 -32.34 -2.61 3.95
CA MET A 1 -32.80 -3.87 4.58
C MET A 1 -32.14 -3.95 5.96
N SER A 2 -32.91 -3.85 7.05
CA SER A 2 -32.36 -3.81 8.41
C SER A 2 -32.28 -5.22 8.98
N ILE A 3 -31.06 -5.72 9.21
CA ILE A 3 -30.84 -6.97 9.95
C ILE A 3 -31.07 -6.71 11.44
N LYS A 4 -31.86 -7.57 12.09
CA LYS A 4 -32.05 -7.50 13.54
C LYS A 4 -30.77 -8.00 14.24
N ARG A 5 -30.38 -7.36 15.34
CA ARG A 5 -29.20 -7.73 16.15
C ARG A 5 -29.14 -9.22 16.49
N ARG A 6 -30.28 -9.83 16.82
CA ARG A 6 -30.39 -11.26 17.13
C ARG A 6 -30.10 -12.15 15.93
N ASP A 7 -30.54 -11.74 14.74
CA ASP A 7 -30.34 -12.51 13.52
C ASP A 7 -28.88 -12.37 13.04
N PHE A 8 -28.27 -11.19 13.23
CA PHE A 8 -26.82 -10.99 13.08
C PHE A 8 -26.02 -11.92 14.02
N LEU A 9 -26.35 -11.95 15.31
CA LEU A 9 -25.66 -12.79 16.29
C LEU A 9 -25.79 -14.28 15.97
N LYS A 10 -26.96 -14.73 15.51
CA LYS A 10 -27.15 -16.12 15.07
C LYS A 10 -26.20 -16.48 13.93
N VAL A 11 -26.14 -15.64 12.90
CA VAL A 11 -25.26 -15.84 11.73
C VAL A 11 -23.78 -15.78 12.12
N ALA A 12 -23.41 -14.84 12.98
CA ALA A 12 -22.03 -14.71 13.47
C ALA A 12 -21.59 -15.94 14.28
N VAL A 13 -22.45 -16.47 15.15
CA VAL A 13 -22.14 -17.65 15.98
C VAL A 13 -22.06 -18.92 15.13
N THR A 14 -23.00 -19.16 14.20
CA THR A 14 -22.90 -20.33 13.31
C THR A 14 -21.72 -20.24 12.34
N GLY A 15 -21.41 -19.05 11.83
CA GLY A 15 -20.23 -18.82 10.99
C GLY A 15 -18.92 -19.05 11.76
N GLY A 16 -18.84 -18.58 13.00
CA GLY A 16 -17.66 -18.79 13.86
C GLY A 16 -17.45 -20.24 14.28
N ALA A 17 -18.53 -20.98 14.57
CA ALA A 17 -18.44 -22.39 14.96
C ALA A 17 -17.89 -23.29 13.84
N ALA A 18 -18.20 -22.99 12.56
CA ALA A 18 -17.66 -23.72 11.42
C ALA A 18 -16.14 -23.51 11.24
N ALA A 19 -15.63 -22.33 11.58
CA ALA A 19 -14.20 -22.01 11.49
C ALA A 19 -13.35 -22.64 12.62
N ALA A 20 -13.97 -23.14 13.69
CA ALA A 20 -13.31 -23.76 14.83
C ALA A 20 -13.16 -25.29 14.70
N LEU A 21 -13.61 -25.88 13.59
CA LEU A 21 -13.41 -27.30 13.33
C LEU A 21 -11.91 -27.59 13.18
N PRO A 22 -11.39 -28.63 13.85
CA PRO A 22 -9.98 -29.00 13.70
C PRO A 22 -9.74 -29.47 12.27
N ALA A 23 -9.00 -28.67 11.51
CA ALA A 23 -8.45 -29.03 10.21
C ALA A 23 -6.95 -29.30 10.36
N PRO A 24 -6.39 -30.31 9.66
CA PRO A 24 -4.95 -30.48 9.62
C PRO A 24 -4.29 -29.24 9.01
N ALA A 25 -3.30 -28.70 9.70
CA ALA A 25 -2.46 -27.63 9.17
C ALA A 25 -1.43 -28.27 8.22
N GLU A 26 -1.74 -28.29 6.92
CA GLU A 26 -0.79 -28.70 5.90
C GLU A 26 0.03 -27.51 5.41
N ALA A 27 1.32 -27.73 5.19
CA ALA A 27 2.16 -26.76 4.49
C ALA A 27 1.69 -26.72 3.03
N ARG A 28 1.12 -25.60 2.61
CA ARG A 28 0.89 -25.36 1.18
C ARG A 28 2.24 -25.39 0.44
N PRO A 29 2.28 -25.89 -0.80
CA PRO A 29 3.48 -25.80 -1.62
C PRO A 29 3.88 -24.32 -1.84
N ASN A 30 5.12 -24.11 -2.28
CA ASN A 30 5.54 -22.78 -2.73
C ASN A 30 4.61 -22.30 -3.84
N LEU A 31 4.34 -20.99 -3.83
CA LEU A 31 3.59 -20.36 -4.92
C LEU A 31 4.44 -20.43 -6.19
N GLU A 32 3.93 -21.10 -7.22
CA GLU A 32 4.59 -21.10 -8.52
C GLU A 32 4.52 -19.69 -9.11
N VAL A 33 5.66 -19.21 -9.60
CA VAL A 33 5.74 -17.92 -10.27
C VAL A 33 5.04 -18.06 -11.63
N PRO A 34 4.02 -17.23 -11.94
CA PRO A 34 3.36 -17.29 -13.25
C PRO A 34 4.36 -17.05 -14.39
N ASP A 35 4.13 -17.68 -15.55
CA ASP A 35 5.02 -17.59 -16.73
C ASP A 35 5.35 -16.15 -17.15
N ASN A 36 4.43 -15.21 -16.92
CA ASN A 36 4.56 -13.80 -17.29
C ASN A 36 4.78 -12.88 -16.09
N ALA A 37 5.32 -13.39 -14.98
CA ALA A 37 5.62 -12.57 -13.82
C ALA A 37 6.67 -11.51 -14.17
N ILE A 38 6.39 -10.27 -13.77
CA ILE A 38 7.30 -9.14 -13.90
C ILE A 38 7.74 -8.64 -12.53
N GLY A 39 8.98 -8.19 -12.42
CA GLY A 39 9.54 -7.54 -11.24
C GLY A 39 9.88 -6.09 -11.51
N MET A 40 9.86 -5.26 -10.46
CA MET A 40 10.31 -3.88 -10.51
C MET A 40 11.47 -3.70 -9.53
N LEU A 41 12.63 -3.30 -10.04
CA LEU A 41 13.77 -2.92 -9.22
C LEU A 41 13.70 -1.42 -8.92
N TYR A 42 13.69 -1.08 -7.64
CA TYR A 42 13.83 0.30 -7.17
C TYR A 42 15.13 0.44 -6.38
N ASP A 43 16.09 1.18 -6.95
CA ASP A 43 17.37 1.49 -6.30
C ASP A 43 17.28 2.85 -5.58
N ALA A 44 17.11 2.80 -4.26
CA ALA A 44 17.03 3.98 -3.42
C ALA A 44 18.34 4.78 -3.37
N THR A 45 19.50 4.17 -3.67
CA THR A 45 20.81 4.86 -3.66
C THR A 45 20.93 5.85 -4.83
N LEU A 46 20.27 5.56 -5.95
CA LEU A 46 20.22 6.42 -7.14
C LEU A 46 19.00 7.34 -7.17
N CYS A 47 17.98 7.06 -6.35
CA CYS A 47 16.77 7.87 -6.30
C CYS A 47 17.06 9.28 -5.74
N ILE A 48 16.83 10.32 -6.54
CA ILE A 48 17.05 11.72 -6.14
C ILE A 48 15.78 12.41 -5.58
N GLY A 49 14.69 11.66 -5.38
CA GLY A 49 13.45 12.22 -4.84
C GLY A 49 12.70 13.19 -5.78
N CYS A 50 12.88 13.09 -7.11
CA CYS A 50 12.25 13.99 -8.08
C CYS A 50 10.72 13.87 -8.18
N LYS A 51 10.11 12.85 -7.56
CA LYS A 51 8.67 12.54 -7.57
C LYS A 51 8.05 12.26 -8.95
N ALA A 52 8.85 12.16 -10.01
CA ALA A 52 8.35 11.83 -11.35
C ALA A 52 7.60 10.49 -11.38
N CYS A 53 8.05 9.50 -10.60
CA CYS A 53 7.36 8.21 -10.46
C CYS A 53 5.97 8.32 -9.81
N MET A 54 5.73 9.31 -8.96
CA MET A 54 4.41 9.56 -8.37
C MET A 54 3.47 10.16 -9.41
N VAL A 55 3.93 11.16 -10.16
CA VAL A 55 3.17 11.79 -11.25
C VAL A 55 2.83 10.75 -12.34
N GLY A 56 3.82 9.98 -12.79
CA GLY A 56 3.62 8.95 -13.81
C GLY A 56 2.66 7.85 -13.34
N CYS A 57 2.70 7.48 -12.05
CA CYS A 57 1.73 6.55 -11.48
C CYS A 57 0.29 7.10 -11.55
N LYS A 58 0.10 8.38 -11.22
CA LYS A 58 -1.22 9.01 -11.32
C LYS A 58 -1.70 9.12 -12.76
N GLU A 59 -0.83 9.52 -13.68
CA GLU A 59 -1.15 9.60 -15.12
C GLU A 59 -1.57 8.24 -15.68
N ALA A 60 -0.77 7.19 -15.42
CA ALA A 60 -1.04 5.85 -15.90
C ALA A 60 -2.36 5.25 -15.36
N ASN A 61 -2.81 5.70 -14.18
CA ASN A 61 -4.02 5.20 -13.52
C ASN A 61 -5.19 6.19 -13.53
N GLY A 62 -5.05 7.37 -14.16
CA GLY A 62 -6.09 8.40 -14.16
C GLY A 62 -6.44 8.93 -12.75
N MET A 63 -5.47 9.00 -11.85
CA MET A 63 -5.69 9.42 -10.47
C MET A 63 -5.64 10.95 -10.31
N PRO A 64 -6.46 11.54 -9.43
CA PRO A 64 -6.45 12.97 -9.19
C PRO A 64 -5.25 13.41 -8.34
N VAL A 65 -4.93 14.70 -8.40
CA VAL A 65 -3.97 15.38 -7.52
C VAL A 65 -4.48 15.38 -6.07
N GLU A 66 -3.57 15.24 -5.11
CA GLU A 66 -3.89 15.22 -3.67
C GLU A 66 -2.89 16.07 -2.89
N ASN A 67 -3.40 17.01 -2.09
CA ASN A 67 -2.59 18.02 -1.43
C ASN A 67 -2.81 17.98 0.08
N ALA A 68 -1.72 17.89 0.84
CA ALA A 68 -1.75 17.79 2.30
C ALA A 68 -2.38 19.02 2.98
N ASP A 69 -2.22 20.20 2.39
CA ASP A 69 -2.57 21.50 2.95
C ASP A 69 -3.85 22.09 2.35
N GLN A 70 -4.59 21.33 1.53
CA GLN A 70 -5.74 21.80 0.73
C GLN A 70 -5.42 22.96 -0.23
N SER A 71 -4.14 23.31 -0.42
CA SER A 71 -3.70 24.28 -1.41
C SER A 71 -3.64 23.58 -2.77
N PRO A 72 -4.31 24.08 -3.82
CA PRO A 72 -4.36 23.41 -5.13
C PRO A 72 -3.04 23.50 -5.93
N ILE A 73 -1.99 24.08 -5.36
CA ILE A 73 -0.80 24.48 -6.12
C ILE A 73 0.14 23.29 -6.37
N TRP A 74 0.27 22.34 -5.43
CA TRP A 74 1.26 21.27 -5.51
C TRP A 74 0.70 19.90 -5.13
N ASP A 75 0.83 18.90 -6.02
CA ASP A 75 0.54 17.49 -5.72
C ASP A 75 1.50 16.96 -4.64
N THR A 76 1.01 16.98 -3.40
CA THR A 76 1.80 16.79 -2.18
C THR A 76 1.07 15.88 -1.20
N PRO A 77 0.80 14.62 -1.58
CA PRO A 77 0.24 13.66 -0.64
C PRO A 77 1.23 13.39 0.50
N THR A 78 0.72 13.22 1.72
CA THR A 78 1.53 12.84 2.90
C THR A 78 1.77 11.34 2.99
N ASP A 79 0.84 10.55 2.48
CA ASP A 79 0.91 9.09 2.46
C ASP A 79 0.15 8.51 1.26
N THR A 80 0.19 7.19 1.12
CA THR A 80 -0.67 6.45 0.20
C THR A 80 -2.14 6.63 0.57
N SER A 81 -2.99 6.70 -0.44
CA SER A 81 -4.43 6.84 -0.31
C SER A 81 -5.14 6.11 -1.45
N GLY A 82 -6.47 6.11 -1.48
CA GLY A 82 -7.23 5.65 -2.64
C GLY A 82 -7.00 6.48 -3.92
N LYS A 83 -6.34 7.64 -3.83
CA LYS A 83 -6.01 8.55 -4.94
C LYS A 83 -4.50 8.64 -5.19
N THR A 84 -3.68 8.12 -4.27
CA THR A 84 -2.23 8.17 -4.33
C THR A 84 -1.68 6.76 -4.10
N LEU A 85 -1.39 6.05 -5.20
CA LEU A 85 -1.03 4.63 -5.18
C LEU A 85 0.46 4.37 -4.95
N ASN A 86 1.29 5.39 -5.12
CA ASN A 86 2.73 5.35 -4.88
C ASN A 86 3.18 6.70 -4.29
N ILE A 87 4.08 6.66 -3.30
CA ILE A 87 4.70 7.83 -2.68
C ILE A 87 6.19 7.58 -2.43
N ILE A 88 7.02 8.58 -2.73
CA ILE A 88 8.42 8.61 -2.29
C ILE A 88 8.48 9.31 -0.93
N LYS A 89 8.92 8.57 0.09
CA LYS A 89 9.14 9.10 1.44
C LYS A 89 10.61 9.43 1.63
N LEU A 90 10.88 10.61 2.17
CA LEU A 90 12.22 11.02 2.57
C LEU A 90 12.45 10.60 4.03
N TYR A 91 13.47 9.77 4.24
CA TYR A 91 14.07 9.57 5.55
C TYR A 91 15.33 10.44 5.65
N ARG A 92 15.54 11.08 6.80
CA ARG A 92 16.74 11.87 7.07
C ARG A 92 17.33 11.43 8.40
N ASP A 93 18.56 10.98 8.33
CA ASP A 93 19.46 10.83 9.47
C ASP A 93 20.74 11.61 9.16
N GLY A 94 21.30 12.31 10.15
CA GLY A 94 22.46 13.18 9.95
C GLY A 94 22.19 14.55 9.27
N THR A 95 23.27 15.15 8.75
CA THR A 95 23.30 16.54 8.23
C THR A 95 22.68 16.69 6.84
N ALA A 96 22.56 15.61 6.07
CA ALA A 96 22.15 15.59 4.66
C ALA A 96 23.04 16.42 3.71
N GLU A 97 24.30 16.65 4.07
CA GLU A 97 25.30 17.26 3.18
C GLU A 97 25.64 16.33 2.01
N VAL A 98 25.65 15.02 2.27
CA VAL A 98 25.82 13.97 1.25
C VAL A 98 24.67 12.98 1.40
N LYS A 99 24.07 12.60 0.27
CA LYS A 99 23.01 11.59 0.23
C LYS A 99 23.49 10.27 0.86
N ASP A 100 22.63 9.64 1.66
CA ASP A 100 22.87 8.36 2.33
C ASP A 100 24.07 8.35 3.31
N ARG A 101 24.46 9.51 3.87
CA ARG A 101 25.47 9.60 4.95
C ARG A 101 24.87 10.19 6.22
N GLU A 102 25.14 9.52 7.33
CA GLU A 102 24.71 9.92 8.67
C GLU A 102 25.58 11.05 9.28
N THR A 103 26.77 11.30 8.72
CA THR A 103 27.73 12.31 9.17
C THR A 103 28.13 13.24 8.03
#